data_AF-A0A2G6QR05-F1
#
_entry.id   AF-A0A2G6QR05-F1
#
_cell.length_a   1.000
_cell.length_b   1.000
_cell.length_c   1.000
_cell.angle_alpha   90.00
_cell.angle_beta   90.00
_cell.angle_gamma   90.00
#
_symmetry.space_group_name_H-M   'P 1'
#
loop_
_entity.id
_entity.type
_entity.pdbx_description
1 polymer ?
#
loop_
_entity_poly.entity_id
_entity_poly.type
_entity_poly.pdbx_seq_one_letter_code
_entity_poly.pdbx_strand_id
1 'polypeptide(L)' 'MILNSTLVLGGARSGKSSYAEGLLTQFPEVDYLATAPNRPGDQEWQQRIKLHQQRRPKNWRTIETLEVAE' A
#
# COMPACT_ATOMS: atom_id res chain seq x y z
N MET A 1 -13.06 -12.38 -20.04
CA MET A 1 -12.94 -11.47 -18.88
C MET A 1 -11.77 -10.54 -19.18
N ILE A 2 -11.99 -9.23 -19.29
CA ILE A 2 -10.89 -8.28 -19.49
C ILE A 2 -10.37 -7.92 -18.09
N LEU A 3 -9.08 -8.16 -17.84
CA LEU A 3 -8.41 -7.71 -16.62
C LEU A 3 -8.04 -6.24 -16.79
N ASN A 4 -8.61 -5.36 -15.97
CA ASN A 4 -8.22 -3.96 -15.89
C ASN A 4 -7.16 -3.77 -14.81
N SER A 5 -5.89 -3.86 -15.18
CA SER A 5 -4.75 -3.64 -14.28
C SER A 5 -4.09 -2.30 -14.59
N THR A 6 -3.72 -1.55 -13.55
CA THR A 6 -2.95 -0.32 -13.67
C THR A 6 -1.61 -0.47 -12.96
N LEU A 7 -0.51 -0.17 -13.66
CA LEU A 7 0.83 -0.18 -13.09
C LEU A 7 1.30 1.25 -12.80
N VAL A 8 1.62 1.53 -11.54
CA VAL A 8 2.18 2.82 -11.11
C VAL A 8 3.66 2.66 -10.79
N LEU A 9 4.52 3.32 -11.56
CA LEU A 9 5.98 3.28 -11.41
C LEU A 9 6.53 4.59 -10.85
N GLY A 10 7.75 4.52 -10.29
CA GLY A 10 8.47 5.68 -9.79
C GLY A 10 9.63 5.28 -8.87
N GLY A 11 10.63 6.16 -8.75
CA GLY A 11 11.80 5.95 -7.90
C GLY A 11 11.46 5.80 -6.40
N ALA A 12 12.47 5.49 -5.58
CA ALA A 12 12.30 5.48 -4.13
C ALA A 12 11.82 6.86 -3.63
N ARG A 13 10.84 6.88 -2.72
CA ARG A 13 10.26 8.11 -2.13
C ARG A 13 9.61 9.08 -3.14
N SER A 14 9.28 8.63 -4.36
CA SER A 14 8.61 9.44 -5.41
C SER A 14 7.12 9.71 -5.19
N GLY A 15 6.50 9.13 -4.15
CA GLY A 15 5.07 9.30 -3.88
C GLY A 15 4.14 8.33 -4.62
N LYS A 16 4.67 7.33 -5.35
CA LYS A 16 3.87 6.36 -6.13
C LYS A 16 2.72 5.69 -5.36
N SER A 17 2.92 5.31 -4.10
CA SER A 17 1.88 4.70 -3.29
C SER A 17 0.76 5.68 -2.98
N SER A 18 1.10 6.94 -2.66
CA SER A 18 0.11 7.99 -2.41
C SER A 18 -0.72 8.30 -3.65
N TYR A 19 -0.09 8.31 -4.83
CA TYR A 19 -0.80 8.47 -6.10
C TYR A 19 -1.78 7.31 -6.35
N ALA A 20 -1.31 6.06 -6.22
CA ALA A 20 -2.15 4.88 -6.40
C ALA A 20 -3.32 4.82 -5.39
N GLU A 21 -3.08 5.19 -4.13
CA GLU A 21 -4.11 5.33 -3.11
C GLU A 21 -5.14 6.40 -3.51
N GLY A 22 -4.69 7.54 -4.03
CA GLY A 22 -5.53 8.63 -4.53
C GLY A 22 -6.54 8.18 -5.58
N LEU A 23 -6.12 7.34 -6.53
CA LEU A 23 -7.00 6.79 -7.57
C LEU A 23 -8.15 5.95 -7.02
N LEU A 24 -7.98 5.38 -5.82
CA LEU A 24 -8.93 4.46 -5.21
C LEU A 24 -9.79 5.11 -4.12
N THR A 25 -9.52 6.36 -3.72
CA THR A 25 -10.21 7.04 -2.60
C THR A 25 -11.72 7.15 -2.77
N GLN A 26 -12.22 7.20 -4.00
CA GLN A 26 -13.66 7.27 -4.30
C GLN A 26 -14.39 5.93 -4.13
N PHE A 27 -13.66 4.81 -4.00
CA PHE A 27 -14.27 3.49 -3.87
C PHE A 27 -14.53 3.17 -2.39
N PRO A 28 -15.73 2.65 -2.07
CA PRO A 28 -16.14 2.41 -0.68
C PRO A 28 -15.41 1.20 -0.06
N GLU A 29 -15.01 0.23 -0.88
CA GLU A 29 -14.37 -1.01 -0.45
C GLU A 29 -13.09 -1.22 -1.26
N VAL A 30 -11.96 -1.32 -0.55
CA VAL A 30 -10.63 -1.53 -1.15
C VAL A 30 -9.86 -2.49 -0.25
N ASP A 31 -9.35 -3.56 -0.86
CA ASP A 31 -8.34 -4.43 -0.26
C ASP A 31 -6.96 -3.86 -0.59
N TYR A 32 -6.26 -3.38 0.43
CA TYR A 32 -4.88 -2.90 0.32
C TYR A 32 -3.90 -3.99 0.72
N LEU A 33 -3.18 -4.54 -0.25
CA LEU A 33 -2.15 -5.54 -0.02
C LEU A 33 -0.79 -4.88 0.22
N ALA A 34 -0.34 -4.89 1.47
CA ALA A 34 0.94 -4.33 1.87
C ALA A 34 2.01 -5.43 1.93
N THR A 35 3.00 -5.35 1.03
CA THR A 35 4.09 -6.34 0.88
C THR A 35 5.42 -5.85 1.46
N ALA A 36 5.38 -4.84 2.32
CA ALA A 36 6.57 -4.31 2.96
C ALA A 36 7.06 -5.30 4.03
N PRO A 37 8.34 -5.77 3.98
CA PRO A 37 8.84 -6.69 4.99
C PRO A 37 8.96 -6.00 6.34
N ASN A 38 8.73 -6.75 7.42
CA ASN A 38 9.07 -6.28 8.75
C ASN A 38 10.60 -6.23 8.89
N ARG A 39 11.13 -5.11 9.43
CA ARG A 39 12.56 -4.94 9.72
C ARG A 39 12.72 -4.61 11.20
N PRO A 40 12.86 -5.62 12.08
CA PRO A 40 13.09 -5.40 13.50
C PRO A 40 14.37 -4.58 13.71
N GLY A 41 14.31 -3.55 14.56
CA GLY A 41 15.46 -2.69 14.87
C GLY A 41 15.64 -1.45 13.96
N ASP A 42 14.96 -1.39 12.82
CA ASP A 42 15.00 -0.21 11.93
C ASP A 42 13.84 0.75 12.28
N GLN A 43 14.09 1.69 13.20
CA GLN A 43 13.06 2.62 13.67
C GLN A 43 12.54 3.54 12.55
N GLU A 44 13.39 3.96 11.61
CA GLU A 44 12.97 4.79 10.47
C GLU A 44 11.97 4.01 9.61
N TRP A 45 12.27 2.74 9.33
CA TRP A 45 11.39 1.85 8.58
C TRP A 45 10.05 1.65 9.26
N GLN A 46 10.03 1.37 10.56
CA GLN A 46 8.80 1.18 11.33
C GLN A 46 7.95 2.46 11.34
N GLN A 47 8.57 3.63 11.52
CA GLN A 47 7.87 4.91 11.48
C GLN A 47 7.28 5.17 10.09
N ARG A 48 7.98 4.79 9.02
CA ARG A 48 7.46 4.90 7.65
C ARG A 48 6.24 4.01 7.45
N ILE A 49 6.29 2.74 7.87
CA ILE A 49 5.13 1.85 7.80
C ILE A 49 3.94 2.46 8.54
N LYS A 50 4.15 2.99 9.75
CA LYS A 50 3.11 3.65 10.54
C LYS A 50 2.48 4.84 9.81
N LEU A 51 3.29 5.70 9.19
CA LEU A 51 2.78 6.83 8.40
C LEU A 51 1.95 6.36 7.19
N HIS A 52 2.37 5.28 6.54
CA HIS A 52 1.59 4.67 5.46
C HIS A 52 0.26 4.10 5.95
N GLN A 53 0.25 3.39 7.08
CA GLN A 53 -0.98 2.86 7.70
C GLN A 53 -1.94 3.99 8.09
N GLN A 54 -1.44 5.08 8.70
CA GLN A 54 -2.25 6.22 9.13
C GLN A 54 -2.91 6.98 7.97
N ARG A 55 -2.30 6.98 6.79
CA ARG A 55 -2.83 7.67 5.61
C ARG A 55 -3.99 6.92 4.95
N ARG A 56 -4.05 5.60 5.09
CA ARG A 56 -5.09 4.78 4.45
C ARG A 56 -6.46 5.12 5.03
N PRO A 57 -7.51 5.23 4.19
CA PRO A 57 -8.88 5.38 4.67
C PRO A 57 -9.27 4.24 5.63
N LYS A 58 -9.97 4.56 6.72
CA LYS A 58 -10.34 3.58 7.76
C LYS A 58 -11.28 2.48 7.27
N ASN A 59 -12.04 2.75 6.19
CA ASN A 59 -12.94 1.79 5.55
C ASN A 59 -12.21 0.79 4.65
N TRP A 60 -10.91 0.97 4.40
CA TRP A 60 -10.13 0.01 3.63
C TRP A 60 -9.67 -1.15 4.50
N ARG A 61 -9.70 -2.35 3.93
CA ARG A 61 -9.12 -3.53 4.57
C ARG A 61 -7.64 -3.60 4.19
N THR A 62 -6.77 -3.53 5.18
CA THR A 62 -5.33 -3.74 4.97
C THR A 62 -5.00 -5.21 5.20
N ILE A 63 -4.28 -5.82 4.26
CA ILE A 63 -3.72 -7.17 4.35
C ILE A 63 -2.20 -7.02 4.29
N GLU A 64 -1.52 -7.29 5.40
CA GLU A 64 -0.05 -7.26 5.46
C GLU A 64 0.47 -8.68 5.28
N THR A 65 1.09 -8.96 4.14
CA THR A 65 1.61 -10.29 3.83
C THR A 65 2.76 -10.22 2.83
N LEU A 66 3.69 -11.17 2.94
CA LEU A 66 4.71 -11.42 1.92
C LEU A 66 4.31 -12.58 0.99
N GLU A 67 3.26 -13.32 1.34
CA GLU A 67 2.69 -14.42 0.55
C GLU A 67 1.73 -13.83 -0.48
N VAL A 68 2.30 -13.39 -1.60
CA VAL A 68 1.55 -12.83 -2.72
C VAL A 68 1.86 -13.67 -3.97
N ALA A 69 0.86 -14.43 -4.40
CA ALA A 69 0.88 -15.47 -5.44
C ALA A 69 1.27 -16.87 -4.94
N GLU A 70 0.27 -17.76 -4.92
CA GLU A 70 0.41 -19.13 -5.41
C GLU A 70 0.10 -19.16 -6.91
#